data_AF-A0A7J4KIW2-F1
#
_entry.id   AF-A0A7J4KIW2-F1
#
_cell.length_a   1.000
_cell.length_b   1.000
_cell.length_c   1.000
_cell.angle_alpha   90.00
_cell.angle_beta   90.00
_cell.angle_gamma   90.00
#
_symmetry.space_group_name_H-M   'P 1'
#
loop_
_entity.id
_entity.type
_entity.pdbx_description
1 polymer ?
#
loop_
_entity_poly.entity_id
_entity_poly.type
_entity_poly.pdbx_seq_one_letter_code
_entity_poly.pdbx_strand_id
1 'polypeptide(L)'
;MKNVHKKIFKVLVLAGVLLVTACSTATVAVPPKAQNEEIADYILNQLSYDDQNILSYVWGPVSTGETVITTNGPLFITPCPGYIMYIDLYPTANLFHPVQYVFLKESTNDLQVFDEKYPPLNLNSYQLMETELSKVLFSAQNRRAPIPNKTMPGIGVSGRDSRWAVLMNGGYDSGNNHVRYWNDISNIYITLNYVYEIPDENIIVLCSDGLDPAVDQS
;
A
#
# COMPACT_ATOMS: atom_id res chain seq x y z
N MET A 1 -72.37 -7.61 14.57
CA MET A 1 -71.47 -7.91 13.43
C MET A 1 -70.57 -6.75 12.96
N LYS A 2 -70.85 -5.47 13.22
CA LYS A 2 -70.03 -4.34 12.69
C LYS A 2 -68.71 -4.03 13.43
N ASN A 3 -68.51 -4.51 14.66
CA ASN A 3 -67.33 -4.15 15.48
C ASN A 3 -66.12 -5.09 15.35
N VAL A 4 -66.28 -6.27 14.74
CA VAL A 4 -65.18 -7.25 14.60
C VAL A 4 -64.30 -6.92 13.39
N HIS A 5 -64.88 -6.45 12.29
CA HIS A 5 -64.13 -6.09 11.07
C HIS A 5 -63.23 -4.86 11.24
N LYS A 6 -63.58 -3.92 12.14
CA LYS A 6 -62.78 -2.70 12.38
C LYS A 6 -61.51 -2.97 13.22
N LYS A 7 -61.50 -4.03 14.03
CA LYS A 7 -60.31 -4.46 14.79
C LYS A 7 -59.34 -5.26 13.92
N ILE A 8 -59.84 -6.12 13.03
CA ILE A 8 -59.00 -6.92 12.12
C ILE A 8 -58.27 -6.03 11.09
N PHE A 9 -58.92 -4.97 10.59
CA PHE A 9 -58.30 -4.04 9.65
C PHE A 9 -57.16 -3.20 10.26
N LYS A 10 -57.24 -2.87 11.57
CA LYS A 10 -56.15 -2.15 12.25
C LYS A 10 -54.95 -3.02 12.58
N VAL A 11 -55.15 -4.33 12.80
CA VAL A 11 -54.05 -5.28 13.06
C VAL A 11 -53.28 -5.60 11.77
N LEU A 12 -53.96 -5.66 10.62
CA LEU A 12 -53.29 -5.88 9.33
C LEU A 12 -52.47 -4.69 8.83
N VAL A 13 -52.90 -3.45 9.12
CA VAL A 13 -52.12 -2.24 8.76
C VAL A 13 -50.89 -2.09 9.67
N LEU A 14 -50.93 -2.56 10.92
CA LEU A 14 -49.76 -2.52 11.82
C LEU A 14 -48.72 -3.59 11.48
N ALA A 15 -49.13 -4.73 10.88
CA ALA A 15 -48.22 -5.76 10.41
C ALA A 15 -47.59 -5.45 9.05
N GLY A 16 -48.25 -4.65 8.20
CA GLY A 16 -47.71 -4.23 6.89
C GLY A 16 -46.69 -3.09 6.92
N VAL A 17 -46.66 -2.29 8.00
CA VAL A 17 -45.72 -1.16 8.14
C VAL A 17 -44.40 -1.57 8.82
N LEU A 18 -44.30 -2.80 9.33
CA LEU A 18 -43.10 -3.32 10.00
C LEU A 18 -42.22 -4.22 9.11
N LEU A 19 -42.50 -4.30 7.80
CA LEU A 19 -41.81 -5.21 6.88
C LEU A 19 -41.05 -4.54 5.73
N VAL A 20 -40.71 -3.24 5.83
CA VAL A 20 -39.91 -2.54 4.81
C VAL A 20 -38.86 -1.63 5.45
N THR A 21 -37.93 -2.20 6.23
CA THR A 21 -36.65 -1.56 6.56
C THR A 21 -35.62 -2.62 6.95
N ALA A 22 -35.25 -3.45 5.99
CA ALA A 22 -34.01 -4.23 6.06
C ALA A 22 -33.38 -4.30 4.65
N CYS A 23 -33.24 -3.14 4.00
CA CYS A 23 -32.20 -2.99 2.99
C CYS A 23 -30.90 -2.78 3.75
N SER A 24 -30.23 -3.88 4.08
CA SER A 24 -28.85 -3.90 4.53
C SER A 24 -27.99 -3.39 3.38
N THR A 25 -27.76 -2.08 3.31
CA THR A 25 -26.60 -1.59 2.58
C THR A 25 -25.40 -2.11 3.35
N ALA A 26 -24.72 -3.12 2.80
CA ALA A 26 -23.35 -3.42 3.19
C ALA A 26 -22.52 -2.20 2.80
N THR A 27 -22.51 -1.19 3.69
CA THR A 27 -21.48 -0.18 3.67
C THR A 27 -20.20 -0.93 4.00
N VAL A 28 -19.33 -1.10 3.01
CA VAL A 28 -17.92 -1.32 3.31
C VAL A 28 -17.53 -0.15 4.20
N ALA A 29 -17.42 -0.40 5.50
CA ALA A 29 -17.10 0.63 6.47
C ALA A 29 -15.69 1.09 6.13
N VAL A 30 -15.58 2.23 5.44
CA VAL A 30 -14.31 2.94 5.37
C VAL A 30 -14.00 3.32 6.81
N PRO A 31 -12.94 2.76 7.43
CA PRO A 31 -12.62 3.10 8.80
C PRO A 31 -12.39 4.62 8.88
N PRO A 32 -12.87 5.29 9.94
CA PRO A 32 -12.74 6.74 10.06
C PRO A 32 -11.25 7.13 10.15
N LYS A 33 -10.74 7.82 9.12
CA LYS A 33 -9.36 8.32 9.03
C LYS A 33 -8.88 9.04 10.29
N ALA A 34 -9.75 9.86 10.88
CA ALA A 34 -9.45 10.62 12.11
C ALA A 34 -9.16 9.72 13.33
N GLN A 35 -9.82 8.56 13.44
CA GLN A 35 -9.57 7.65 14.56
C GLN A 35 -8.19 6.98 14.44
N ASN A 36 -7.78 6.60 13.23
CA ASN A 36 -6.49 5.96 13.02
C ASN A 36 -5.31 6.94 13.23
N GLU A 37 -5.49 8.22 12.92
CA GLU A 37 -4.51 9.27 13.22
C GLU A 37 -4.31 9.42 14.75
N GLU A 38 -5.39 9.52 15.52
CA GLU A 38 -5.31 9.59 16.99
C GLU A 38 -4.63 8.36 17.61
N ILE A 39 -4.90 7.18 17.06
CA ILE A 39 -4.29 5.92 17.50
C ILE A 39 -2.78 5.88 17.17
N ALA A 40 -2.41 6.32 15.96
CA ALA A 40 -1.01 6.42 15.56
C ALA A 40 -0.25 7.39 16.48
N ASP A 41 -0.81 8.58 16.72
CA ASP A 41 -0.24 9.58 17.62
C ASP A 41 -0.07 9.03 19.04
N TYR A 42 -1.08 8.33 19.57
CA TYR A 42 -0.99 7.69 20.87
C TYR A 42 0.18 6.70 20.94
N ILE A 43 0.28 5.79 19.96
CA ILE A 43 1.32 4.76 19.92
C ILE A 43 2.72 5.39 19.80
N LEU A 44 2.92 6.31 18.85
CA LEU A 44 4.22 6.93 18.61
C LEU A 44 4.69 7.73 19.83
N ASN A 45 3.79 8.45 20.49
CA ASN A 45 4.11 9.17 21.72
C ASN A 45 4.51 8.22 22.86
N GLN A 46 3.80 7.10 23.06
CA GLN A 46 4.15 6.12 24.08
C GLN A 46 5.51 5.45 23.82
N LEU A 47 5.84 5.21 22.56
CA LEU A 47 7.12 4.60 22.17
C LEU A 47 8.26 5.61 22.00
N SER A 48 7.98 6.91 22.12
CA SER A 48 8.94 8.00 21.90
C SER A 48 9.57 7.98 20.50
N TYR A 49 8.77 7.62 19.49
CA TYR A 49 9.19 7.67 18.10
C TYR A 49 8.98 9.07 17.49
N ASP A 50 9.94 9.46 16.66
CA ASP A 50 9.83 10.63 15.77
C ASP A 50 9.17 10.20 14.46
N ASP A 51 8.05 10.84 14.12
CA ASP A 51 7.24 10.51 12.95
C ASP A 51 7.88 10.97 11.63
N GLN A 52 8.89 11.84 11.68
CA GLN A 52 9.48 12.45 10.48
C GLN A 52 10.32 11.49 9.64
N ASN A 53 10.78 10.38 10.22
CA ASN A 53 11.75 9.48 9.59
C ASN A 53 11.22 8.05 9.40
N ILE A 54 9.94 7.81 9.70
CA ILE A 54 9.30 6.50 9.63
C ILE A 54 8.10 6.53 8.68
N LEU A 55 7.72 5.36 8.16
CA LEU A 55 6.38 5.17 7.62
C LEU A 55 5.57 4.35 8.60
N SER A 56 4.34 4.78 8.86
CA SER A 56 3.46 4.07 9.76
C SER A 56 2.09 3.86 9.16
N TYR A 57 1.49 2.74 9.53
CA TYR A 57 0.24 2.26 8.98
C TYR A 57 -0.61 1.69 10.10
N VAL A 58 -1.91 1.99 10.13
CA VAL A 58 -2.83 1.52 11.16
C VAL A 58 -3.89 0.63 10.55
N TRP A 59 -4.05 -0.57 11.11
CA TRP A 59 -5.14 -1.50 10.82
C TRP A 59 -6.02 -1.64 12.06
N GLY A 60 -7.31 -1.37 11.90
CA GLY A 60 -8.30 -1.62 12.93
C GLY A 60 -9.62 -0.86 12.71
N PRO A 61 -10.57 -1.01 13.63
CA PRO A 61 -10.50 -1.92 14.79
C PRO A 61 -10.43 -3.39 14.36
N VAL A 62 -9.64 -4.20 15.08
CA VAL A 62 -9.56 -5.66 14.91
C VAL A 62 -10.28 -6.38 16.04
N SER A 63 -10.93 -7.50 15.73
CA SER A 63 -11.64 -8.34 16.72
C SER A 63 -10.68 -9.32 17.40
N THR A 64 -11.10 -9.95 18.49
CA THR A 64 -10.40 -11.10 19.09
C THR A 64 -10.31 -12.25 18.09
N GLY A 65 -9.15 -12.91 18.02
CA GLY A 65 -8.96 -14.07 17.15
C GLY A 65 -8.51 -13.71 15.73
N GLU A 66 -8.36 -12.43 15.41
CA GLU A 66 -7.77 -11.99 14.14
C GLU A 66 -6.29 -12.39 14.09
N THR A 67 -5.89 -12.99 12.98
CA THR A 67 -4.50 -13.40 12.78
C THR A 67 -3.73 -12.28 12.10
N VAL A 68 -2.73 -11.76 12.78
CA VAL A 68 -1.78 -10.81 12.20
C VAL A 68 -0.72 -11.61 11.46
N ILE A 69 -0.58 -11.35 10.16
CA ILE A 69 0.25 -12.13 9.26
C ILE A 69 1.28 -11.24 8.56
N THR A 70 2.53 -11.72 8.55
CA THR A 70 3.61 -11.13 7.75
C THR A 70 3.79 -11.90 6.45
N THR A 71 4.58 -11.37 5.54
CA THR A 71 5.02 -12.09 4.33
C THR A 71 5.83 -13.37 4.62
N ASN A 72 6.35 -13.56 5.84
CA ASN A 72 7.04 -14.79 6.26
C ASN A 72 6.13 -15.77 7.02
N GLY A 73 4.91 -15.37 7.36
CA GLY A 73 3.94 -16.20 8.07
C GLY A 73 3.23 -15.50 9.23
N PRO A 74 2.43 -16.24 10.02
CA PRO A 74 1.69 -15.69 11.15
C PRO A 74 2.60 -15.10 12.22
N LEU A 75 2.26 -13.89 12.70
CA LEU A 75 2.97 -13.21 13.79
C LEU A 75 2.31 -13.50 15.15
N PHE A 76 1.03 -13.14 15.30
CA PHE A 76 0.25 -13.42 16.51
C PHE A 76 -1.25 -13.44 16.21
N ILE A 77 -2.04 -13.92 17.17
CA ILE A 77 -3.50 -13.87 17.15
C ILE A 77 -3.95 -12.85 18.21
N THR A 78 -4.82 -11.92 17.82
CA THR A 78 -5.27 -10.84 18.72
C THR A 78 -5.98 -11.43 19.96
N PRO A 79 -5.51 -11.14 21.18
CA PRO A 79 -6.12 -11.71 22.40
C PRO A 79 -7.41 -10.99 22.82
N CYS A 80 -7.65 -9.78 22.30
CA CYS A 80 -8.81 -8.94 22.57
C CYS A 80 -9.04 -7.97 21.39
N PRO A 81 -10.13 -7.19 21.37
CA PRO A 81 -10.28 -6.10 20.42
C PRO A 81 -9.19 -5.03 20.58
N GLY A 82 -8.83 -4.38 19.48
CA GLY A 82 -7.76 -3.38 19.47
C GLY A 82 -7.40 -2.84 18.09
N TYR A 83 -6.19 -2.30 17.99
CA TYR A 83 -5.62 -1.74 16.77
C TYR A 83 -4.20 -2.26 16.57
N ILE A 84 -3.77 -2.38 15.32
CA ILE A 84 -2.42 -2.80 14.95
C ILE A 84 -1.77 -1.68 14.17
N MET A 85 -0.60 -1.23 14.63
CA MET A 85 0.25 -0.32 13.88
C MET A 85 1.42 -1.10 13.30
N TYR A 86 1.64 -0.99 12.00
CA TYR A 86 2.87 -1.40 11.35
C TYR A 86 3.76 -0.18 11.15
N ILE A 87 5.02 -0.27 11.55
CA ILE A 87 6.00 0.82 11.49
C ILE A 87 7.21 0.33 10.71
N ASP A 88 7.46 0.98 9.58
CA ASP A 88 8.71 0.88 8.84
C ASP A 88 9.68 1.93 9.38
N LEU A 89 10.70 1.45 10.09
CA LEU A 89 11.71 2.27 10.75
C LEU A 89 12.77 2.79 9.77
N TYR A 90 12.84 2.22 8.57
CA TYR A 90 13.85 2.53 7.57
C TYR A 90 13.24 2.54 6.16
N PRO A 91 12.33 3.49 5.86
CA PRO A 91 11.51 3.46 4.64
C PRO A 91 12.29 3.69 3.33
N THR A 92 13.58 3.99 3.43
CA THR A 92 14.51 4.11 2.29
C THR A 92 15.45 2.91 2.17
N ALA A 93 15.40 1.96 3.11
CA ALA A 93 16.20 0.75 3.07
C ALA A 93 15.56 -0.30 2.13
N ASN A 94 16.40 -1.21 1.65
CA ASN A 94 15.97 -2.32 0.81
C ASN A 94 15.31 -3.43 1.66
N LEU A 95 14.96 -4.57 1.06
CA LEU A 95 14.28 -5.70 1.71
C LEU A 95 14.92 -6.15 3.02
N PHE A 96 14.07 -6.64 3.93
CA PHE A 96 14.44 -7.23 5.23
C PHE A 96 15.10 -6.27 6.22
N HIS A 97 14.82 -4.97 6.11
CA HIS A 97 15.17 -3.99 7.14
C HIS A 97 14.28 -4.14 8.38
N PRO A 98 14.71 -3.65 9.55
CA PRO A 98 13.90 -3.69 10.77
C PRO A 98 12.58 -2.94 10.62
N VAL A 99 11.49 -3.62 10.99
CA VAL A 99 10.13 -3.08 11.08
C VAL A 99 9.54 -3.46 12.42
N GLN A 100 8.42 -2.83 12.79
CA GLN A 100 7.72 -3.15 14.02
C GLN A 100 6.22 -3.29 13.81
N TYR A 101 5.62 -4.18 14.59
CA TYR A 101 4.19 -4.22 14.80
C TYR A 101 3.89 -3.82 16.23
N VAL A 102 2.89 -2.97 16.42
CA VAL A 102 2.42 -2.55 17.73
C VAL A 102 0.94 -2.87 17.84
N PHE A 103 0.57 -3.72 18.78
CA PHE A 103 -0.82 -4.00 19.11
C PHE A 103 -1.26 -3.16 20.31
N LEU A 104 -2.25 -2.29 20.08
CA LEU A 104 -2.91 -1.49 21.10
C LEU A 104 -4.20 -2.20 21.53
N LYS A 105 -4.30 -2.58 22.80
CA LYS A 105 -5.53 -3.15 23.37
C LYS A 105 -6.55 -2.05 23.63
N GLU A 106 -7.76 -2.19 23.08
CA GLU A 106 -8.83 -1.18 23.29
C GLU A 106 -9.27 -1.08 24.76
N SER A 107 -9.21 -2.17 25.52
CA SER A 107 -9.74 -2.22 26.89
C SER A 107 -8.82 -1.61 27.95
N THR A 108 -7.51 -1.64 27.74
CA THR A 108 -6.51 -1.21 28.74
C THR A 108 -5.58 -0.11 28.23
N ASN A 109 -5.56 0.13 26.92
CA ASN A 109 -4.54 0.92 26.23
C ASN A 109 -3.10 0.38 26.36
N ASP A 110 -2.93 -0.89 26.76
CA ASP A 110 -1.60 -1.50 26.77
C ASP A 110 -1.08 -1.69 25.34
N LEU A 111 0.21 -1.49 25.17
CA LEU A 111 0.94 -1.79 23.93
C LEU A 111 1.67 -3.12 24.04
N GLN A 112 1.63 -3.91 22.96
CA GLN A 112 2.53 -5.03 22.72
C GLN A 112 3.32 -4.76 21.45
N VAL A 113 4.64 -4.75 21.55
CA VAL A 113 5.55 -4.45 20.43
C VAL A 113 6.19 -5.75 19.96
N PHE A 114 6.26 -5.93 18.65
CA PHE A 114 6.88 -7.07 17.98
C PHE A 114 7.89 -6.54 16.96
N ASP A 115 9.17 -6.83 17.20
CA ASP A 115 10.24 -6.54 16.24
C ASP A 115 10.22 -7.58 15.11
N GLU A 116 10.25 -7.11 13.87
CA GLU A 116 10.18 -7.94 12.68
C GLU A 116 11.07 -7.42 11.55
N LYS A 117 11.13 -8.18 10.44
CA LYS A 117 11.76 -7.75 9.18
C LYS A 117 10.88 -7.97 7.94
N TYR A 118 9.65 -8.42 8.16
CA TYR A 118 8.71 -8.80 7.11
C TYR A 118 7.46 -7.91 7.16
N PRO A 119 7.09 -7.24 6.05
CA PRO A 119 5.91 -6.40 5.99
C PRO A 119 4.61 -7.23 6.11
N PRO A 120 3.47 -6.58 6.39
CA PRO A 120 2.19 -7.26 6.51
C PRO A 120 1.81 -7.91 5.19
N LEU A 121 1.33 -9.16 5.21
CA LEU A 121 0.83 -9.79 3.99
C LEU A 121 -0.44 -9.07 3.48
N ASN A 122 -1.26 -8.57 4.40
CA ASN A 122 -2.48 -7.82 4.14
C ASN A 122 -2.29 -6.31 4.28
N LEU A 123 -1.19 -5.74 3.74
CA LEU A 123 -0.91 -4.31 3.86
C LEU A 123 -2.07 -3.40 3.40
N ASN A 124 -2.88 -3.86 2.44
CA ASN A 124 -4.09 -3.14 1.97
C ASN A 124 -5.18 -2.96 3.04
N SER A 125 -5.15 -3.75 4.12
CA SER A 125 -6.03 -3.57 5.28
C SER A 125 -5.58 -2.43 6.19
N TYR A 126 -4.34 -1.95 6.02
CA TYR A 126 -3.78 -0.88 6.80
C TYR A 126 -3.94 0.47 6.08
N GLN A 127 -4.26 1.50 6.84
CA GLN A 127 -4.26 2.87 6.39
C GLN A 127 -2.88 3.49 6.62
N LEU A 128 -2.25 4.04 5.58
CA LEU A 128 -1.04 4.85 5.70
C LEU A 128 -1.31 6.13 6.48
N MET A 129 -0.45 6.44 7.46
CA MET A 129 -0.42 7.74 8.12
C MET A 129 0.33 8.73 7.23
N GLU A 130 -0.35 9.81 6.86
CA GLU A 130 0.22 10.83 5.97
C GLU A 130 1.21 11.70 6.73
N THR A 131 2.46 11.72 6.29
CA THR A 131 3.55 12.57 6.80
C THR A 131 4.20 13.30 5.63
N GLU A 132 5.03 14.31 5.91
CA GLU A 132 5.82 14.94 4.84
C GLU A 132 6.77 13.95 4.17
N LEU A 133 7.34 13.00 4.93
CA LEU A 133 8.15 11.92 4.39
C LEU A 133 7.35 11.05 3.42
N SER A 134 6.15 10.60 3.80
CA SER A 134 5.34 9.73 2.94
C SER A 134 4.92 10.46 1.65
N LYS A 135 4.52 11.74 1.75
CA LYS A 135 4.27 12.58 0.55
C LYS A 135 5.48 12.64 -0.36
N VAL A 136 6.68 12.88 0.18
CA VAL A 136 7.92 12.94 -0.62
C VAL A 136 8.23 11.60 -1.27
N LEU A 137 8.25 10.51 -0.50
CA LEU A 137 8.56 9.15 -0.99
C LEU A 137 7.59 8.71 -2.09
N PHE A 138 6.27 8.84 -1.86
CA PHE A 138 5.27 8.41 -2.82
C PHE A 138 5.14 9.37 -4.02
N SER A 139 5.52 10.65 -3.88
CA SER A 139 5.66 11.56 -5.04
C SER A 139 6.88 11.26 -5.91
N ALA A 140 7.93 10.66 -5.34
CA ALA A 140 9.17 10.33 -6.04
C ALA A 140 9.04 9.04 -6.87
N GLN A 141 8.23 8.07 -6.42
CA GLN A 141 8.03 6.78 -7.08
C GLN A 141 7.55 6.88 -8.53
N ASN A 142 6.90 8.00 -8.90
CA ASN A 142 6.37 8.21 -10.25
C ASN A 142 7.20 9.18 -11.10
N ARG A 143 8.43 9.50 -10.71
CA ARG A 143 9.26 10.48 -11.43
C ARG A 143 10.01 9.84 -12.58
N ARG A 144 9.66 10.27 -13.80
CA ARG A 144 10.43 10.02 -15.00
C ARG A 144 11.22 11.27 -15.39
N ALA A 145 12.48 11.09 -15.71
CA ALA A 145 13.35 12.13 -16.24
C ALA A 145 12.79 12.62 -17.57
N PRO A 146 12.78 13.94 -17.82
CA PRO A 146 12.40 14.46 -19.11
C PRO A 146 13.43 13.99 -20.14
N ILE A 147 12.95 13.62 -21.33
CA ILE A 147 13.83 13.37 -22.47
C ILE A 147 14.49 14.71 -22.85
N PRO A 148 15.82 14.82 -22.84
CA PRO A 148 16.48 16.06 -23.20
C PRO A 148 16.08 16.50 -24.61
N ASN A 149 15.84 17.81 -24.80
CA ASN A 149 15.67 18.42 -26.13
C ASN A 149 17.02 18.43 -26.87
N LYS A 150 17.47 17.25 -27.29
CA LYS A 150 18.55 17.09 -28.25
C LYS A 150 17.89 16.65 -29.55
N THR A 151 18.14 17.36 -30.65
CA THR A 151 18.12 16.72 -31.97
C THR A 151 19.00 15.48 -31.82
N MET A 152 18.45 14.28 -32.12
CA MET A 152 19.16 13.00 -31.97
C MET A 152 20.65 13.18 -32.27
N PRO A 153 21.59 12.72 -31.42
CA PRO A 153 22.98 12.62 -31.82
C PRO A 153 22.96 11.91 -33.17
N GLY A 154 23.33 12.63 -34.24
CA GLY A 154 23.06 12.15 -35.58
C GLY A 154 23.75 10.80 -35.72
N ILE A 155 22.97 9.73 -35.93
CA ILE A 155 23.37 8.35 -36.25
C ILE A 155 24.88 8.18 -35.97
N GLY A 156 25.21 8.08 -34.68
CA GLY A 156 26.59 8.16 -34.20
C GLY A 156 27.31 6.85 -34.48
N VAL A 157 27.78 6.70 -35.72
CA VAL A 157 28.74 5.70 -36.20
C VAL A 157 28.47 4.28 -35.70
N SER A 158 27.58 3.58 -36.39
CA SER A 158 27.46 2.13 -36.32
C SER A 158 28.85 1.47 -36.30
N GLY A 159 29.18 0.81 -35.19
CA GLY A 159 30.17 -0.27 -35.18
C GLY A 159 31.46 -0.14 -34.36
N ARG A 160 31.63 0.81 -33.43
CA ARG A 160 32.83 0.85 -32.56
C ARG A 160 32.63 1.19 -31.08
N ASP A 161 31.42 1.40 -30.58
CA ASP A 161 31.23 1.53 -29.14
C ASP A 161 31.27 0.15 -28.48
N SER A 162 32.18 -0.02 -27.53
CA SER A 162 32.38 -1.26 -26.77
C SER A 162 31.67 -1.24 -25.41
N ARG A 163 31.02 -0.13 -25.06
CA ARG A 163 30.21 -0.01 -23.85
C ARG A 163 28.85 -0.66 -24.10
N TRP A 164 28.48 -1.57 -23.22
CA TRP A 164 27.19 -2.25 -23.23
C TRP A 164 26.53 -2.10 -21.86
N ALA A 165 25.21 -2.06 -21.85
CA ALA A 165 24.43 -2.07 -20.64
C ALA A 165 23.31 -3.11 -20.74
N VAL A 166 23.04 -3.79 -19.63
CA VAL A 166 21.83 -4.59 -19.44
C VAL A 166 21.05 -3.95 -18.30
N LEU A 167 19.85 -3.48 -18.59
CA LEU A 167 18.93 -2.91 -17.61
C LEU A 167 17.86 -3.97 -17.32
N MET A 168 17.60 -4.24 -16.05
CA MET A 168 16.62 -5.23 -15.63
C MET A 168 15.77 -4.72 -14.48
N ASN A 169 14.47 -4.96 -14.55
CA ASN A 169 13.55 -4.72 -13.44
C ASN A 169 12.43 -5.76 -13.43
N GLY A 170 11.83 -5.94 -12.25
CA GLY A 170 10.66 -6.79 -12.07
C GLY A 170 10.32 -6.97 -10.58
N GLY A 171 9.04 -7.20 -10.33
CA GLY A 171 8.55 -7.64 -9.02
C GLY A 171 8.76 -9.14 -8.81
N TYR A 172 8.47 -9.60 -7.59
CA TYR A 172 8.44 -11.03 -7.27
C TYR A 172 7.40 -11.80 -8.09
N ASP A 173 6.28 -11.15 -8.41
CA ASP A 173 5.19 -11.62 -9.27
C ASP A 173 4.54 -10.44 -10.00
N SER A 174 3.50 -10.70 -10.80
CA SER A 174 2.79 -9.67 -11.58
C SER A 174 2.16 -8.58 -10.72
N GLY A 175 1.68 -8.91 -9.51
CA GLY A 175 1.07 -7.92 -8.61
C GLY A 175 2.08 -7.04 -7.89
N ASN A 176 3.36 -7.41 -7.92
CA ASN A 176 4.47 -6.65 -7.37
C ASN A 176 5.25 -5.88 -8.45
N ASN A 177 4.78 -5.87 -9.69
CA ASN A 177 5.29 -4.98 -10.71
C ASN A 177 4.76 -3.57 -10.44
N HIS A 178 5.65 -2.68 -10.05
CA HIS A 178 5.29 -1.31 -9.74
C HIS A 178 5.82 -0.38 -10.83
N VAL A 179 5.00 0.59 -11.27
CA VAL A 179 5.42 1.67 -12.20
C VAL A 179 6.74 2.35 -11.82
N ARG A 180 7.08 2.42 -10.52
CA ARG A 180 8.37 2.97 -10.06
C ARG A 180 9.57 2.23 -10.65
N TYR A 181 9.46 0.92 -10.82
CA TYR A 181 10.53 0.11 -11.40
C TYR A 181 10.74 0.47 -12.87
N TRP A 182 9.65 0.67 -13.63
CA TRP A 182 9.73 1.17 -15.00
C TRP A 182 10.34 2.58 -15.08
N ASN A 183 9.98 3.46 -14.16
CA ASN A 183 10.52 4.82 -14.10
C ASN A 183 12.02 4.81 -13.80
N ASP A 184 12.47 3.97 -12.86
CA ASP A 184 13.89 3.83 -12.52
C ASP A 184 14.72 3.38 -13.72
N ILE A 185 14.28 2.33 -14.45
CA ILE A 185 15.02 1.90 -15.65
C ILE A 185 14.96 2.96 -16.75
N SER A 186 13.82 3.63 -16.92
CA SER A 186 13.65 4.69 -17.91
C SER A 186 14.63 5.83 -17.67
N ASN A 187 14.84 6.21 -16.41
CA ASN A 187 15.77 7.27 -16.01
C ASN A 187 17.22 6.87 -16.30
N ILE A 188 17.59 5.62 -16.00
CA ILE A 188 18.91 5.07 -16.33
C ILE A 188 19.10 5.04 -17.85
N TYR A 189 18.13 4.49 -18.60
CA TYR A 189 18.16 4.45 -20.06
C TYR A 189 18.35 5.84 -20.67
N ILE A 190 17.56 6.83 -20.24
CA ILE A 190 17.67 8.21 -20.72
C ILE A 190 19.08 8.74 -20.46
N THR A 191 19.62 8.48 -19.28
CA THR A 191 20.98 8.92 -18.93
C THR A 191 22.04 8.24 -19.82
N LEU A 192 21.96 6.92 -19.99
CA LEU A 192 22.92 6.16 -20.81
C LEU A 192 22.88 6.57 -22.28
N ASN A 193 21.69 6.71 -22.86
CA ASN A 193 21.53 7.01 -24.28
C ASN A 193 21.70 8.51 -24.59
N TYR A 194 21.11 9.42 -23.80
CA TYR A 194 21.08 10.84 -24.14
C TYR A 194 22.22 11.66 -23.51
N VAL A 195 22.75 11.23 -22.36
CA VAL A 195 23.84 11.93 -21.67
C VAL A 195 25.19 11.28 -21.95
N TYR A 196 25.27 9.94 -21.85
CA TYR A 196 26.51 9.20 -22.11
C TYR A 196 26.67 8.71 -23.54
N GLU A 197 25.66 8.92 -24.39
CA GLU A 197 25.68 8.60 -25.83
C GLU A 197 26.05 7.13 -26.09
N ILE A 198 25.60 6.21 -25.23
CA ILE A 198 25.67 4.78 -25.50
C ILE A 198 24.62 4.46 -26.59
N PRO A 199 25.02 3.80 -27.70
CA PRO A 199 24.09 3.44 -28.77
C PRO A 199 22.92 2.61 -28.25
N ASP A 200 21.73 2.82 -28.83
CA ASP A 200 20.52 2.08 -28.47
C ASP A 200 20.72 0.57 -28.65
N GLU A 201 21.39 0.17 -29.74
CA GLU A 201 21.71 -1.24 -29.99
C GLU A 201 22.61 -1.89 -28.92
N ASN A 202 23.28 -1.08 -28.08
CA ASN A 202 24.17 -1.52 -27.01
C ASN A 202 23.49 -1.52 -25.63
N ILE A 203 22.20 -1.14 -25.53
CA ILE A 203 21.44 -1.14 -24.28
C ILE A 203 20.33 -2.19 -24.38
N ILE A 204 20.48 -3.28 -23.63
CA ILE A 204 19.49 -4.36 -23.57
C ILE A 204 18.58 -4.13 -22.36
N VAL A 205 17.27 -4.07 -22.58
CA VAL A 205 16.29 -3.87 -21.52
C VAL A 205 15.48 -5.15 -21.28
N LEU A 206 15.48 -5.63 -20.04
CA LEU A 206 14.76 -6.79 -19.55
C LEU A 206 13.75 -6.33 -18.50
N CYS A 207 12.60 -5.86 -18.95
CA CYS A 207 11.51 -5.47 -18.06
C CYS A 207 10.60 -6.66 -17.78
N SER A 208 10.11 -6.78 -16.55
CA SER A 208 8.94 -7.62 -16.27
C SER A 208 7.79 -7.23 -17.22
N ASP A 209 7.12 -8.24 -17.78
CA ASP A 209 6.20 -8.21 -18.93
C ASP A 209 6.84 -7.97 -20.32
N GLY A 210 8.14 -7.67 -20.44
CA GLY A 210 8.91 -7.77 -21.69
C GLY A 210 8.27 -7.07 -22.90
N LEU A 211 7.68 -7.87 -23.81
CA LEU A 211 6.92 -7.43 -24.99
C LEU A 211 5.47 -7.97 -24.98
N ASP A 212 5.01 -8.48 -23.84
CA ASP A 212 3.68 -9.07 -23.69
C ASP A 212 2.60 -7.97 -23.88
N PRO A 213 1.67 -8.13 -24.84
CA PRO A 213 0.59 -7.18 -25.06
C PRO A 213 -0.58 -7.32 -24.08
N ALA A 214 -0.53 -8.28 -23.14
CA ALA A 214 -1.49 -8.38 -22.06
C ALA A 214 -1.55 -7.08 -21.24
N VAL A 215 -2.60 -6.93 -20.42
CA VAL A 215 -2.70 -5.76 -19.54
C VAL A 215 -1.50 -5.76 -18.62
N ASP A 216 -0.60 -4.81 -18.89
CA ASP A 216 0.54 -4.49 -18.06
C ASP A 216 0.03 -4.21 -16.65
N GLN A 217 0.56 -4.93 -15.67
CA GLN A 217 0.41 -4.52 -14.29
C GLN A 217 1.57 -3.57 -13.97
N SER A 218 1.47 -2.35 -14.51
CA SER A 218 2.29 -1.21 -14.13
C SER A 218 1.44 -0.03 -13.66
#